data_AF-A0A951R1J0-F1
#
_entry.id   AF-A0A951R1J0-F1
#
_cell.length_a   1.000
_cell.length_b   1.000
_cell.length_c   1.000
_cell.angle_alpha   90.00
_cell.angle_beta   90.00
_cell.angle_gamma   90.00
#
_symmetry.space_group_name_H-M   'P 1'
#
loop_
_entity.id
_entity.type
_entity.pdbx_description
1 polymer ?
#
loop_
_entity_poly.entity_id
_entity_poly.type
_entity_poly.pdbx_seq_one_letter_code
_entity_poly.pdbx_strand_id
1 'polypeptide(L)' 'MKIGIRKPSLKKSLSARTTGRAKRTIKKSIIPGYGQKGMGWIINPKKAAYNKIYNKATFSIWDLICSIFK' A
#
# COMPACT_ATOMS: atom_id res chain seq x y z
N MET A 1 -15.56 6.27 -3.56
CA MET A 1 -14.22 6.84 -3.24
C MET A 1 -14.33 7.61 -1.93
N LYS A 2 -13.26 7.67 -1.13
CA LYS A 2 -13.20 8.48 0.10
C LYS A 2 -12.22 9.62 -0.15
N ILE A 3 -12.51 10.82 0.34
CA ILE A 3 -11.61 11.98 0.28
C ILE A 3 -11.13 12.27 1.71
N GLY A 4 -9.84 12.58 1.88
CA GLY A 4 -9.26 12.94 3.18
C GLY A 4 -8.61 11.78 3.94
N ILE A 5 -8.75 11.76 5.27
CA ILE A 5 -7.92 10.95 6.15
C ILE A 5 -8.20 9.44 6.05
N ARG A 6 -7.13 8.66 5.82
CA ARG A 6 -7.15 7.19 5.93
C ARG A 6 -7.32 6.77 7.39
N LYS A 7 -8.16 5.77 7.63
CA LYS A 7 -8.36 5.22 8.98
C LYS A 7 -7.08 4.49 9.43
N PRO A 8 -6.40 4.94 10.50
CA PRO A 8 -5.23 4.25 11.02
C PRO A 8 -5.68 2.94 11.70
N SER A 9 -4.83 1.91 11.66
CA SER A 9 -5.09 0.67 12.39
C SER A 9 -3.78 0.02 12.85
N LEU A 10 -3.60 -0.06 14.18
CA LEU A 10 -2.35 -0.52 14.80
C LEU A 10 -2.12 -2.02 14.53
N LYS A 11 -3.15 -2.85 14.69
CA LYS A 11 -3.07 -4.30 14.43
C LYS A 11 -2.64 -4.61 12.99
N LYS A 12 -3.20 -3.90 12.01
CA LYS A 12 -2.83 -4.11 10.59
C LYS A 12 -1.41 -3.61 10.29
N SER A 13 -1.01 -2.49 10.90
CA SER A 13 0.35 -1.97 10.76
C SER A 13 1.39 -2.97 11.27
N LEU A 14 1.19 -3.52 12.48
CA LEU A 14 2.10 -4.49 13.08
C LEU A 14 2.16 -5.80 12.26
N SER A 15 1.01 -6.34 11.86
CA SER A 15 0.96 -7.54 11.01
C SER A 15 1.63 -7.33 9.65
N ALA A 16 1.51 -6.14 9.05
CA ALA A 16 2.15 -5.85 7.77
C ALA A 16 3.69 -5.85 7.86
N ARG A 17 4.24 -5.49 9.04
CA ARG A 17 5.68 -5.45 9.33
C ARG A 17 6.25 -6.82 9.69
N THR A 18 5.49 -7.67 10.37
CA THR A 18 5.94 -9.01 10.81
C THR A 18 5.55 -10.10 9.81
N THR A 19 4.39 -10.73 10.00
CA THR A 19 3.94 -11.90 9.25
C THR A 19 3.72 -11.59 7.76
N GLY A 20 3.20 -10.40 7.45
CA GLY A 20 3.01 -9.94 6.07
C GLY A 20 4.34 -9.71 5.34
N ARG A 21 5.41 -9.34 6.04
CA ARG A 21 6.74 -9.16 5.42
C ARG A 21 7.33 -10.51 5.02
N ALA A 22 7.31 -11.48 5.94
CA ALA A 22 7.80 -12.84 5.67
C ALA A 22 7.05 -13.53 4.50
N LYS A 23 5.72 -13.39 4.43
CA LYS A 23 4.95 -13.94 3.30
C LYS A 23 5.31 -13.29 1.96
N ARG A 24 5.65 -11.99 1.94
CA ARG A 24 6.02 -11.29 0.70
C ARG A 24 7.42 -11.67 0.21
N THR A 25 8.38 -11.91 1.11
CA THR A 25 9.73 -12.32 0.72
C THR A 25 9.71 -13.69 0.03
N ILE A 26 8.98 -14.65 0.60
CA ILE A 26 8.79 -15.98 0.00
C ILE A 26 8.11 -15.88 -1.38
N LYS A 27 7.07 -15.04 -1.51
CA LYS A 27 6.40 -14.86 -2.81
C LYS A 27 7.31 -14.22 -3.86
N LYS A 28 8.18 -13.29 -3.46
CA LYS A 28 9.15 -12.66 -4.36
C LYS A 28 10.20 -13.65 -4.87
N SER A 29 10.59 -14.65 -4.07
CA SER A 29 11.59 -15.65 -4.49
C SER A 29 11.00 -16.71 -5.43
N ILE A 30 9.70 -17.00 -5.31
CA ILE A 30 9.05 -18.07 -6.08
C ILE A 30 8.40 -17.56 -7.36
N ILE A 31 7.77 -16.37 -7.33
CA ILE A 31 6.93 -15.89 -8.42
C ILE A 31 7.69 -14.83 -9.23
N PRO A 32 8.08 -15.13 -10.49
CA PRO A 32 8.68 -14.13 -11.36
C PRO A 32 7.69 -12.99 -11.59
N GLY A 33 8.17 -11.74 -11.50
CA GLY A 33 7.31 -10.55 -11.66
C GLY A 33 6.57 -10.08 -10.40
N TYR A 34 6.57 -10.83 -9.30
CA TYR A 34 5.84 -10.43 -8.09
C TYR A 34 6.46 -9.18 -7.43
N GLY A 35 5.65 -8.13 -7.29
CA GLY A 35 6.08 -6.87 -6.69
C GLY A 35 6.91 -5.97 -7.61
N GLN A 36 7.05 -6.30 -8.90
CA GLN A 36 7.64 -5.40 -9.89
C GLN A 36 6.73 -4.21 -10.19
N LYS A 37 7.35 -3.06 -10.49
CA LYS A 37 6.64 -1.83 -10.85
C LYS A 37 5.91 -2.06 -12.18
N GLY A 38 4.64 -1.63 -12.27
CA GLY A 38 3.84 -1.77 -13.49
C GLY A 38 3.00 -3.05 -13.58
N MET A 39 3.35 -4.11 -12.85
CA MET A 39 2.66 -5.40 -12.90
C MET A 39 1.15 -5.32 -12.58
N GLY A 40 0.75 -4.35 -11.74
CA GLY A 40 -0.67 -4.12 -11.42
C GLY A 40 -1.52 -3.64 -12.61
N TRP A 41 -0.93 -2.95 -13.59
CA TRP A 41 -1.63 -2.54 -14.81
C TRP A 41 -1.86 -3.70 -15.77
N ILE A 42 -0.91 -4.65 -15.81
CA ILE A 42 -1.00 -5.85 -16.63
C ILE A 42 -2.04 -6.82 -16.04
N ILE A 43 -2.00 -7.05 -14.73
CA ILE A 43 -2.90 -8.01 -14.07
C ILE A 43 -4.32 -7.47 -13.89
N ASN A 44 -4.48 -6.20 -13.49
CA ASN A 44 -5.80 -5.61 -13.26
C ASN A 44 -5.80 -4.08 -13.46
N PRO A 45 -6.01 -3.60 -14.70
CA PRO A 45 -5.91 -2.18 -15.03
C PRO A 45 -7.00 -1.33 -14.34
N LYS A 46 -8.23 -1.84 -14.22
CA LYS A 46 -9.34 -1.14 -13.54
C LYS A 46 -9.00 -0.84 -12.08
N LYS A 47 -8.46 -1.83 -11.36
CA LYS A 47 -8.04 -1.69 -9.96
C LYS A 47 -6.83 -0.77 -9.83
N ALA A 48 -5.88 -0.85 -10.77
CA ALA A 48 -4.72 0.04 -10.78
C ALA A 48 -5.13 1.51 -10.94
N ALA A 49 -6.04 1.80 -11.87
CA ALA A 49 -6.59 3.14 -12.06
C ALA A 49 -7.32 3.65 -10.80
N TYR A 50 -8.20 2.84 -10.22
CA TYR A 50 -8.92 3.20 -9.00
C TYR A 50 -7.97 3.51 -7.83
N ASN A 51 -6.97 2.65 -7.59
CA ASN A 51 -5.99 2.84 -6.52
C ASN A 51 -5.14 4.10 -6.73
N LYS A 52 -4.82 4.44 -7.98
CA LYS A 52 -4.09 5.68 -8.32
C LYS A 52 -4.88 6.92 -7.90
N ILE A 53 -6.18 6.94 -8.19
CA ILE A 53 -7.05 8.07 -7.82
C ILE A 53 -7.28 8.08 -6.30
N TYR A 54 -7.54 6.92 -5.68
CA TYR A 54 -7.69 6.80 -4.23
C TYR A 54 -6.46 7.32 -3.47
N ASN A 55 -5.26 6.97 -3.91
CA ASN A 55 -4.03 7.40 -3.26
C ASN A 55 -3.75 8.90 -3.41
N LYS A 56 -4.26 9.53 -4.49
CA LYS A 56 -4.19 10.99 -4.69
C LYS A 56 -5.22 11.75 -3.84
N ALA A 57 -6.41 11.19 -3.69
CA ALA A 57 -7.52 11.85 -2.98
C ALA A 57 -7.51 11.61 -1.45
N THR A 58 -6.62 10.76 -0.94
CA THR A 58 -6.53 10.43 0.49
C THR A 58 -5.13 10.66 1.03
N PHE A 59 -5.04 11.05 2.30
CA PHE A 59 -3.77 11.32 2.99
C PHE A 59 -3.71 10.52 4.29
N SER A 60 -2.51 10.17 4.75
CA SER A 60 -2.32 9.44 6.00
C SER A 60 -2.07 10.42 7.15
N ILE A 61 -2.60 10.13 8.34
CA ILE A 61 -2.34 10.94 9.55
C ILE A 61 -0.85 10.94 9.89
N TRP A 62 -0.17 9.82 9.66
CA TRP A 62 1.27 9.70 9.87
C TRP A 62 2.07 10.64 8.96
N ASP A 63 1.61 10.88 7.73
CA ASP A 63 2.29 11.80 6.80
C ASP A 63 2.20 13.25 7.32
N LEU A 64 1.07 13.62 7.94
CA LEU A 64 0.87 14.93 8.57
C LEU A 64 1.71 15.08 9.84
N ILE A 65 1.70 14.09 10.74
CA ILE A 65 2.52 14.11 11.95
C ILE A 65 4.01 14.20 11.59
N CYS A 66 4.51 13.36 10.68
CA CYS A 66 5.90 13.43 10.25
C CYS A 66 6.26 14.75 9.55
N SER A 67 5.30 15.47 8.95
CA SER A 67 5.53 16.79 8.37
C SER A 67 5.58 17.92 9.41
N ILE A 68 4.90 17.75 10.55
CA ILE A 68 4.84 18.76 11.63
C ILE A 68 6.07 18.66 12.55
N PHE A 69 6.60 17.45 12.75
CA PHE A 69 7.77 17.19 13.61
C PHE A 69 9.09 17.11 12.83
N LYS A 70 9.14 17.73 11.65
CA LYS A 70 10.35 17.88 10.84
C LYS A 70 10.94 19.26 11.04
#